data_AF-A0A526V5Q8-F1
#
_entry.id   AF-A0A526V5Q8-F1
#
_cell.length_a   1.000
_cell.length_b   1.000
_cell.length_c   1.000
_cell.angle_alpha   90.00
_cell.angle_beta   90.00
_cell.angle_gamma   90.00
#
_symmetry.space_group_name_H-M   'P 1'
#
loop_
_entity.id
_entity.type
_entity.pdbx_description
1 polymer ?
#
loop_
_entity_poly.entity_id
_entity_poly.type
_entity_poly.pdbx_seq_one_letter_code
_entity_poly.pdbx_strand_id
1 'polypeptide(L)'
;MPDLLLELRSEEIPARMQRKAAGDLRKMLTDGLVEAGLTYEAAREYWTPRRLTLDIRGLTARSKDISEEIKGPSTSAPEQAVQGFLRKAGLSSIAEAHVHSDPKKGDFYVAHISKPGRAAEEIIADLVPGIIRNFPWPKSMRWGPASAKPGSLRWVRPLQSILCTFGPETEEPVVVDFEIDGIRSGNITYGHRFHAPDAITVRRFDDYVSKLEAAKV
;
A
#
# COMPACT_ATOMS: atom_id res chain seq x y z
N MET A 1 -17.70 3.58 3.11
CA MET A 1 -16.29 3.13 3.21
C MET A 1 -15.41 4.21 2.59
N PRO A 2 -14.19 4.43 3.07
CA PRO A 2 -13.29 5.45 2.53
C PRO A 2 -12.77 5.13 1.13
N ASP A 3 -12.42 6.18 0.40
CA ASP A 3 -11.87 6.12 -0.95
C ASP A 3 -10.38 6.54 -0.93
N LEU A 4 -9.59 5.94 -1.80
CA LEU A 4 -8.18 6.26 -2.00
C LEU A 4 -7.97 6.88 -3.38
N LEU A 5 -7.36 8.06 -3.41
CA LEU A 5 -6.83 8.69 -4.62
C LEU A 5 -5.31 8.68 -4.56
N LEU A 6 -4.68 8.14 -5.61
CA LEU A 6 -3.23 8.18 -5.81
C LEU A 6 -2.89 8.79 -7.19
N GLU A 7 -2.06 9.82 -7.23
CA GLU A 7 -1.41 10.32 -8.46
C GLU A 7 0.10 10.19 -8.35
N LEU A 8 0.73 9.59 -9.36
CA LEU A 8 2.16 9.63 -9.61
C LEU A 8 2.43 10.54 -10.82
N ARG A 9 2.85 11.78 -10.56
CA ARG A 9 3.13 12.76 -11.62
C ARG A 9 4.60 12.76 -11.97
N SER A 10 4.93 12.60 -13.26
CA SER A 10 6.31 12.61 -13.76
C SER A 10 6.48 13.53 -14.96
N GLU A 11 7.72 13.66 -15.45
CA GLU A 11 7.94 14.08 -16.84
C GLU A 11 7.38 13.06 -17.83
N GLU A 12 7.35 13.42 -19.12
CA GLU A 12 6.58 12.73 -20.16
C GLU A 12 6.96 11.26 -20.37
N ILE A 13 6.03 10.37 -20.00
CA ILE A 13 6.08 8.92 -20.17
C ILE A 13 5.87 8.59 -21.65
N PRO A 14 6.73 7.76 -22.27
CA PRO A 14 6.54 7.34 -23.66
C PRO A 14 5.14 6.72 -23.88
N ALA A 15 4.43 7.16 -24.93
CA ALA A 15 3.04 6.76 -25.23
C ALA A 15 2.80 5.25 -25.14
N ARG A 16 3.71 4.45 -25.70
CA ARG A 16 3.61 2.97 -25.70
C ARG A 16 3.65 2.32 -24.32
N MET A 17 4.11 3.04 -23.28
CA MET A 17 4.25 2.51 -21.92
C MET A 17 3.10 2.92 -20.99
N GLN A 18 2.36 3.99 -21.31
CA GLN A 18 1.43 4.63 -20.38
C GLN A 18 0.28 3.70 -19.94
N ARG A 19 -0.46 3.11 -20.89
CA ARG A 19 -1.59 2.22 -20.59
C ARG A 19 -1.16 1.01 -19.76
N LYS A 20 -0.04 0.37 -20.13
CA LYS A 20 0.47 -0.78 -19.39
C LYS A 20 0.87 -0.38 -17.97
N ALA A 21 1.56 0.75 -17.81
CA ALA A 21 1.96 1.25 -16.50
C ALA A 21 0.75 1.57 -15.61
N ALA A 22 -0.32 2.17 -16.15
CA ALA A 22 -1.55 2.40 -15.39
C ALA A 22 -2.17 1.08 -14.88
N GLY A 23 -2.22 0.05 -15.74
CA GLY A 23 -2.69 -1.28 -15.36
C GLY A 23 -1.78 -1.98 -14.35
N ASP A 24 -0.46 -1.87 -14.51
CA ASP A 24 0.52 -2.42 -13.57
C ASP A 24 0.38 -1.75 -12.19
N LEU A 25 0.23 -0.42 -12.13
CA LEU A 25 0.00 0.33 -10.89
C LEU A 25 -1.25 -0.16 -10.17
N ARG A 26 -2.38 -0.25 -10.90
CA ARG A 26 -3.63 -0.77 -10.34
C ARG A 26 -3.43 -2.15 -9.77
N LYS A 27 -2.90 -3.09 -10.56
CA LYS A 27 -2.69 -4.47 -10.13
C LYS A 27 -1.82 -4.55 -8.88
N MET A 28 -0.64 -3.92 -8.90
CA MET A 28 0.29 -3.98 -7.78
C MET A 28 -0.29 -3.40 -6.49
N LEU A 29 -1.03 -2.29 -6.57
CA LEU A 29 -1.65 -1.70 -5.39
C LEU A 29 -2.83 -2.53 -4.90
N THR A 30 -3.74 -2.96 -5.79
CA THR A 30 -4.89 -3.76 -5.37
C THR A 30 -4.49 -5.12 -4.80
N ASP A 31 -3.48 -5.78 -5.39
CA ASP A 31 -2.96 -7.03 -4.87
C ASP A 31 -2.35 -6.83 -3.48
N GLY A 32 -1.51 -5.79 -3.31
CA GLY A 32 -0.90 -5.48 -2.01
C GLY A 32 -1.93 -5.12 -0.93
N LEU A 33 -2.99 -4.39 -1.27
CA LEU A 33 -4.08 -4.09 -0.34
C LEU A 33 -4.82 -5.36 0.10
N VAL A 34 -5.12 -6.27 -0.84
CA VAL A 34 -5.80 -7.55 -0.55
C VAL A 34 -4.90 -8.47 0.28
N GLU A 35 -3.62 -8.59 -0.07
CA GLU A 35 -2.63 -9.34 0.70
C GLU A 35 -2.50 -8.82 2.14
N ALA A 36 -2.62 -7.50 2.32
CA ALA A 36 -2.63 -6.86 3.63
C ALA A 36 -3.97 -7.02 4.40
N GLY A 37 -4.95 -7.72 3.82
CA GLY A 37 -6.24 -8.01 4.45
C GLY A 37 -7.28 -6.90 4.34
N LEU A 38 -7.12 -5.96 3.40
CA LEU A 38 -8.11 -4.94 3.06
C LEU A 38 -9.01 -5.42 1.90
N THR A 39 -10.20 -4.85 1.81
CA THR A 39 -11.11 -5.07 0.67
C THR A 39 -11.55 -3.73 0.07
N TYR A 40 -11.88 -3.71 -1.21
CA TYR A 40 -12.38 -2.53 -1.92
C TYR A 40 -13.54 -2.91 -2.85
N GLU A 41 -14.37 -1.95 -3.23
CA GLU A 41 -15.53 -2.17 -4.11
C GLU A 41 -15.16 -2.01 -5.59
N ALA A 42 -14.38 -0.98 -5.91
CA ALA A 42 -13.93 -0.72 -7.28
C ALA A 42 -12.53 -0.10 -7.29
N ALA A 43 -11.78 -0.35 -8.37
CA ALA A 43 -10.50 0.29 -8.63
C ALA A 43 -10.38 0.62 -10.11
N ARG A 44 -10.05 1.87 -10.43
CA ARG A 44 -9.96 2.35 -11.81
C ARG A 44 -8.70 3.18 -12.03
N GLU A 45 -7.93 2.76 -13.02
CA GLU A 45 -6.73 3.46 -13.46
C GLU A 45 -7.02 4.53 -14.52
N TYR A 46 -6.26 5.62 -14.45
CA TYR A 46 -6.26 6.72 -15.42
C TYR A 46 -4.80 7.06 -15.74
N TRP A 47 -4.57 7.58 -16.94
CA TRP A 47 -3.24 8.05 -17.31
C TRP A 47 -3.29 9.19 -18.30
N THR A 48 -2.26 10.01 -18.24
CA THR A 48 -1.90 11.00 -19.26
C THR A 48 -0.42 10.85 -19.56
N PRO A 49 0.17 11.60 -20.51
CA PRO A 49 1.61 11.55 -20.73
C PRO A 49 2.45 11.86 -19.49
N ARG A 50 1.91 12.51 -18.47
CA ARG A 50 2.67 12.94 -17.28
C ARG A 50 2.13 12.38 -15.96
N ARG A 51 1.11 11.50 -15.99
CA ARG A 51 0.39 11.04 -14.80
C ARG A 51 0.01 9.58 -14.92
N LEU A 52 0.21 8.84 -13.84
CA LEU A 52 -0.52 7.62 -13.56
C LEU A 52 -1.39 7.91 -12.35
N THR A 53 -2.70 7.67 -12.47
CA THR A 53 -3.67 7.97 -11.41
C THR A 53 -4.51 6.74 -11.13
N LEU A 54 -4.85 6.50 -9.86
CA LEU A 54 -5.67 5.39 -9.43
C LEU A 54 -6.73 5.91 -8.45
N ASP A 55 -7.98 5.60 -8.77
CA ASP A 55 -9.15 5.84 -7.93
C ASP A 55 -9.64 4.49 -7.40
N ILE A 56 -9.59 4.30 -6.08
CA ILE A 56 -10.10 3.10 -5.40
C ILE A 56 -11.25 3.51 -4.51
N ARG A 57 -12.40 2.89 -4.74
CA ARG A 57 -13.65 3.18 -4.04
C ARG A 57 -13.99 2.09 -3.03
N GLY A 58 -14.54 2.52 -1.90
CA GLY A 58 -15.06 1.63 -0.87
C GLY A 58 -14.00 0.74 -0.21
N LEU A 59 -12.79 1.27 0.01
CA LEU A 59 -11.71 0.58 0.70
C LEU A 59 -12.02 0.46 2.20
N THR A 60 -11.74 -0.67 2.82
CA THR A 60 -11.88 -0.82 4.28
C THR A 60 -10.88 0.07 5.03
N ALA A 61 -11.30 0.73 6.11
CA ALA A 61 -10.43 1.63 6.89
C ALA A 61 -9.31 0.92 7.66
N ARG A 62 -9.43 -0.40 7.88
CA ARG A 62 -8.49 -1.22 8.62
C ARG A 62 -8.54 -2.65 8.09
N SER A 63 -7.41 -3.37 8.13
CA SER A 63 -7.39 -4.78 7.81
C SER A 63 -8.03 -5.62 8.90
N LYS A 64 -8.43 -6.86 8.57
CA LYS A 64 -9.03 -7.78 9.54
C LYS A 64 -7.99 -8.21 10.58
N ASP A 65 -8.46 -8.39 11.81
CA ASP A 65 -7.67 -9.05 12.85
C ASP A 65 -7.45 -10.50 12.43
N ILE A 66 -6.21 -10.97 12.56
CA ILE A 66 -5.85 -12.35 12.23
C ILE A 66 -5.73 -13.11 13.54
N SER A 67 -6.57 -14.14 13.69
CA SER A 67 -6.51 -15.11 14.77
C SER A 67 -6.02 -16.43 14.19
N GLU A 68 -4.84 -16.89 14.62
CA GLU A 68 -4.26 -18.17 14.23
C GLU A 68 -4.14 -19.09 15.46
N GLU A 69 -4.52 -20.35 15.29
CA GLU A 69 -4.30 -21.39 16.28
C GLU A 69 -3.13 -22.27 15.83
N ILE A 70 -2.02 -22.21 16.56
CA ILE A 70 -0.90 -23.12 16.35
C ILE A 70 -1.02 -24.28 17.33
N LYS A 71 -1.29 -25.47 16.79
CA LYS A 71 -1.26 -26.70 17.57
C LYS A 71 0.18 -27.08 17.91
N GLY A 72 0.44 -27.19 19.20
CA GLY A 72 1.69 -27.61 19.79
C GLY A 72 1.73 -29.11 20.07
N PRO A 73 2.82 -29.56 20.72
CA PRO A 73 2.99 -30.94 21.11
C PRO A 73 2.08 -31.32 22.30
N SER A 74 2.04 -32.62 22.62
CA SER A 74 1.41 -33.14 23.84
C SER A 74 1.91 -32.41 25.10
N THR A 75 1.09 -32.28 26.13
CA THR A 75 1.50 -31.73 27.43
C THR A 75 2.59 -32.56 28.11
N SER A 76 2.69 -33.84 27.74
CA SER A 76 3.73 -34.78 28.18
C SER A 76 4.98 -34.81 27.28
N ALA A 77 5.07 -33.95 26.26
CA ALA A 77 6.18 -33.96 25.33
C ALA A 77 7.50 -33.48 25.98
N PRO A 78 8.67 -33.90 25.45
CA PRO A 78 9.96 -33.43 25.96
C PRO A 78 10.10 -31.90 25.88
N GLU A 79 10.82 -31.33 26.85
CA GLU A 79 11.04 -29.87 26.95
C GLU A 79 11.54 -29.25 25.64
N GLN A 80 12.40 -29.96 24.90
CA GLN A 80 12.90 -29.49 23.60
C GLN A 80 11.79 -29.28 22.56
N ALA A 81 10.76 -30.13 22.54
CA ALA A 81 9.62 -29.99 21.64
C ALA A 81 8.73 -28.81 22.06
N VAL A 82 8.56 -28.61 23.37
CA VAL A 82 7.82 -27.47 23.94
C VAL A 82 8.53 -26.16 23.59
N GLN A 83 9.85 -26.07 23.79
CA GLN A 83 10.65 -24.90 23.43
C GLN A 83 10.62 -24.59 21.93
N GLY A 84 10.64 -25.62 21.07
CA GLY A 84 10.47 -25.46 19.63
C GLY A 84 9.10 -24.88 19.26
N PHE A 85 8.05 -25.34 19.94
CA PHE A 85 6.69 -24.80 19.79
C PHE A 85 6.59 -23.34 20.23
N LEU A 86 7.15 -22.98 21.40
CA LEU A 86 7.15 -21.59 21.88
C LEU A 86 7.83 -20.64 20.90
N ARG A 87 9.00 -21.03 20.37
CA ARG A 87 9.69 -20.23 19.34
C ARG A 87 8.87 -20.08 18.07
N LYS A 88 8.22 -21.15 17.61
CA LYS A 88 7.37 -21.11 16.41
C LYS A 88 6.13 -20.25 16.63
N ALA A 89 5.54 -20.30 17.82
CA ALA A 89 4.35 -19.55 18.17
C ALA A 89 4.62 -18.11 18.64
N GLY A 90 5.88 -17.74 18.83
CA GLY A 90 6.27 -16.42 19.34
C GLY A 90 5.88 -16.19 20.79
N LEU A 91 5.66 -17.27 21.56
CA LEU A 91 5.31 -17.19 22.98
C LEU A 91 6.57 -17.13 23.84
N SER A 92 6.54 -16.33 24.91
CA SER A 92 7.68 -16.18 25.81
C SER A 92 7.72 -17.28 26.87
N SER A 93 6.55 -17.85 27.18
CA SER A 93 6.36 -18.91 28.18
C SER A 93 5.26 -19.86 27.77
N ILE A 94 5.34 -21.12 28.23
CA ILE A 94 4.28 -22.12 28.04
C ILE A 94 2.99 -21.77 28.79
N ALA A 95 3.06 -20.89 29.79
CA ALA A 95 1.89 -20.38 30.49
C ALA A 95 0.97 -19.53 29.60
N GLU A 96 1.48 -19.02 28.47
CA GLU A 96 0.70 -18.29 27.46
C GLU A 96 -0.03 -19.24 26.49
N ALA A 97 0.27 -20.54 26.53
CA ALA A 97 -0.40 -21.55 25.72
C ALA A 97 -1.60 -22.15 26.47
N HIS A 98 -2.61 -22.52 25.71
CA HIS A 98 -3.81 -23.18 26.19
C HIS A 98 -3.64 -24.69 26.09
N VAL A 99 -4.29 -25.45 26.97
CA VAL A 99 -4.32 -26.91 26.90
C VAL A 99 -5.67 -27.35 26.35
N HIS A 100 -5.65 -28.08 25.24
CA HIS A 100 -6.84 -28.68 24.63
C HIS A 100 -6.75 -30.19 24.75
N SER A 101 -7.87 -30.84 25.05
CA SER A 101 -7.97 -32.30 25.19
C SER A 101 -8.61 -32.92 23.96
N ASP A 102 -7.96 -33.95 23.39
CA ASP A 102 -8.54 -34.78 22.33
C ASP A 102 -8.66 -36.24 22.81
N PRO A 103 -9.84 -36.89 22.71
CA PRO A 103 -10.06 -38.25 23.20
C PRO A 103 -9.12 -39.32 22.62
N LYS A 104 -8.53 -39.08 21.44
CA LYS A 104 -7.61 -40.02 20.76
C LYS A 104 -6.15 -39.62 20.91
N LYS A 105 -5.85 -38.34 21.15
CA LYS A 105 -4.47 -37.81 21.16
C LYS A 105 -3.99 -37.33 22.53
N GLY A 106 -4.86 -37.28 23.53
CA GLY A 106 -4.56 -36.74 24.85
C GLY A 106 -4.53 -35.21 24.86
N ASP A 107 -3.98 -34.64 25.93
CA ASP A 107 -3.86 -33.20 26.10
C ASP A 107 -2.68 -32.64 25.32
N PHE A 108 -2.87 -31.53 24.61
CA PHE A 108 -1.83 -30.86 23.83
C PHE A 108 -1.92 -29.35 23.97
N TYR A 109 -0.80 -28.67 23.75
CA TYR A 109 -0.74 -27.21 23.81
C TYR A 109 -1.30 -26.58 22.53
N VAL A 110 -1.94 -25.42 22.66
CA VAL A 110 -2.44 -24.59 21.56
C VAL A 110 -2.06 -23.15 21.85
N ALA A 111 -1.43 -22.48 20.89
CA ALA A 111 -1.16 -21.05 20.97
C ALA A 111 -2.21 -20.32 20.14
N HIS A 112 -2.94 -19.40 20.77
CA HIS A 112 -3.83 -18.47 20.08
C HIS A 112 -3.04 -17.19 19.80
N ILE A 113 -2.66 -17.00 18.54
CA ILE A 113 -1.95 -15.80 18.09
C ILE A 113 -2.99 -14.84 17.54
N SER A 114 -3.17 -13.70 18.19
CA SER A 114 -3.96 -12.60 17.68
C SER A 114 -3.03 -11.49 17.18
N LYS A 115 -3.10 -11.19 15.87
CA LYS A 115 -2.45 -10.02 15.28
C LYS A 115 -3.52 -8.98 15.01
N PRO A 116 -3.47 -7.81 15.68
CA PRO A 116 -4.41 -6.74 15.40
C PRO A 116 -4.24 -6.28 13.95
N GLY A 117 -5.37 -6.04 13.28
CA GLY A 117 -5.41 -5.39 11.98
C GLY A 117 -4.76 -4.01 12.04
N ARG A 118 -4.26 -3.57 10.89
CA ARG A 118 -3.54 -2.30 10.72
C ARG A 118 -4.44 -1.28 10.02
N ALA A 119 -4.26 0.00 10.34
CA ALA A 119 -4.97 1.06 9.64
C ALA A 119 -4.61 1.04 8.15
N ALA A 120 -5.59 1.31 7.28
CA ALA A 120 -5.37 1.32 5.84
C ALA A 120 -4.31 2.36 5.44
N GLU A 121 -4.27 3.51 6.12
CA GLU A 121 -3.27 4.56 5.92
C GLU A 121 -1.84 4.04 6.10
N GLU A 122 -1.57 3.30 7.17
CA GLU A 122 -0.26 2.71 7.43
C GLU A 122 0.11 1.67 6.35
N ILE A 123 -0.87 0.85 5.96
CA ILE A 123 -0.68 -0.15 4.89
C ILE A 123 -0.34 0.55 3.57
N ILE A 124 -1.07 1.60 3.20
CA ILE A 124 -0.85 2.38 1.98
C ILE A 124 0.53 3.07 2.02
N ALA A 125 0.88 3.67 3.15
CA ALA A 125 2.16 4.35 3.36
C ALA A 125 3.37 3.41 3.21
N ASP A 126 3.22 2.13 3.56
CA ASP A 126 4.24 1.09 3.34
C ASP A 126 4.24 0.59 1.88
N LEU A 127 3.07 0.32 1.32
CA LEU A 127 2.91 -0.30 0.00
C LEU A 127 3.37 0.61 -1.14
N VAL A 128 2.93 1.88 -1.15
CA VAL A 128 3.15 2.78 -2.29
C VAL A 128 4.64 3.02 -2.55
N PRO A 129 5.50 3.31 -1.55
CA PRO A 129 6.95 3.41 -1.78
C PRO A 129 7.57 2.11 -2.31
N GLY A 130 7.09 0.94 -1.86
CA GLY A 130 7.52 -0.37 -2.35
C GLY A 130 7.18 -0.57 -3.83
N ILE A 131 5.96 -0.20 -4.23
CA ILE A 131 5.50 -0.24 -5.62
C ILE A 131 6.33 0.69 -6.49
N ILE A 132 6.58 1.92 -6.04
CA ILE A 132 7.36 2.91 -6.81
C ILE A 132 8.80 2.41 -7.03
N ARG A 133 9.45 1.84 -6.01
CA ARG A 133 10.83 1.32 -6.14
C ARG A 133 10.93 0.12 -7.09
N ASN A 134 9.91 -0.74 -7.09
CA ASN A 134 9.92 -2.00 -7.82
C ASN A 134 9.07 -1.95 -9.10
N PHE A 135 8.70 -0.75 -9.57
CA PHE A 135 7.77 -0.59 -10.67
C PHE A 135 8.33 -1.21 -11.97
N PRO A 136 7.55 -2.05 -12.68
CA PRO A 136 8.04 -2.88 -13.77
C PRO A 136 8.16 -2.11 -15.10
N TRP A 137 8.89 -1.00 -15.09
CA TRP A 137 9.18 -0.23 -16.30
C TRP A 137 10.01 -1.07 -17.29
N PRO A 138 9.59 -1.20 -18.57
CA PRO A 138 10.39 -1.88 -19.59
C PRO A 138 11.79 -1.26 -19.77
N LYS A 139 11.91 0.04 -19.48
CA LYS A 139 13.17 0.77 -19.41
C LYS A 139 13.08 1.83 -18.32
N SER A 140 13.73 1.59 -17.19
CA SER A 140 13.89 2.58 -16.13
C SER A 140 15.24 3.29 -16.21
N MET A 141 15.31 4.48 -15.62
CA MET A 141 16.49 5.34 -15.57
C MET A 141 16.67 5.90 -14.16
N ARG A 142 17.90 6.30 -13.83
CA ARG A 142 18.21 7.10 -12.65
C ARG A 142 18.32 8.56 -13.08
N TRP A 143 17.92 9.49 -12.23
CA TRP A 143 17.79 10.91 -12.59
C TRP A 143 18.50 11.83 -11.60
N GLY A 144 18.95 12.98 -12.10
CA GLY A 144 19.50 14.07 -11.30
C GLY A 144 20.77 13.72 -10.50
N PRO A 145 21.15 14.57 -9.54
CA PRO A 145 22.33 14.34 -8.69
C PRO A 145 22.27 13.05 -7.88
N ALA A 146 21.06 12.60 -7.52
CA ALA A 146 20.83 11.35 -6.79
C ALA A 146 21.35 10.12 -7.56
N SER A 147 21.37 10.16 -8.89
CA SER A 147 21.86 9.07 -9.73
C SER A 147 23.33 8.67 -9.50
N ALA A 148 24.13 9.57 -8.92
CA ALA A 148 25.51 9.31 -8.55
C ALA A 148 25.65 8.34 -7.37
N LYS A 149 24.60 8.18 -6.55
CA LYS A 149 24.59 7.29 -5.39
C LYS A 149 24.05 5.90 -5.77
N PRO A 150 24.61 4.81 -5.24
CA PRO A 150 23.98 3.50 -5.29
C PRO A 150 22.59 3.54 -4.64
N GLY A 151 21.63 2.82 -5.22
CA GLY A 151 20.26 2.72 -4.67
C GLY A 151 19.31 3.88 -4.99
N SER A 152 19.71 4.85 -5.83
CA SER A 152 18.81 5.93 -6.26
C SER A 152 17.55 5.41 -6.96
N LEU A 153 16.45 6.16 -6.88
CA LEU A 153 15.19 5.77 -7.51
C LEU A 153 15.37 5.52 -9.03
N ARG A 154 14.79 4.41 -9.49
CA ARG A 154 14.67 4.08 -10.91
C ARG A 154 13.24 4.31 -11.35
N TRP A 155 13.04 5.23 -12.30
CA TRP A 155 11.74 5.53 -12.89
C TRP A 155 11.89 5.76 -14.40
N VAL A 156 10.80 5.64 -15.16
CA VAL A 156 10.84 5.87 -16.62
C VAL A 156 11.32 7.28 -16.99
N ARG A 157 10.96 8.26 -16.14
CA ARG A 157 11.28 9.69 -16.23
C ARG A 157 11.34 10.30 -14.82
N PRO A 158 11.83 11.52 -14.60
CA PRO A 158 11.83 12.09 -13.26
C PRO A 158 10.41 12.16 -12.66
N LEU A 159 10.16 11.48 -11.54
CA LEU A 159 8.96 11.66 -10.72
C LEU A 159 9.01 13.08 -10.12
N GLN A 160 7.88 13.79 -10.14
CA GLN A 160 7.79 15.21 -9.76
C GLN A 160 6.98 15.42 -8.49
N SER A 161 5.89 14.68 -8.31
CA SER A 161 5.03 14.77 -7.13
C SER A 161 4.21 13.51 -6.95
N ILE A 162 3.78 13.28 -5.71
CA ILE A 162 2.90 12.20 -5.32
C ILE A 162 1.70 12.82 -4.60
N LEU A 163 0.50 12.61 -5.12
CA LEU A 163 -0.74 12.93 -4.43
C LEU A 163 -1.28 11.63 -3.83
N CYS A 164 -1.54 11.59 -2.54
CA CYS A 164 -2.14 10.42 -1.90
C CYS A 164 -3.11 10.83 -0.79
N THR A 165 -4.41 10.77 -1.08
CA THR A 165 -5.47 11.15 -0.14
C THR A 165 -6.38 9.96 0.14
N PHE A 166 -6.80 9.81 1.39
CA PHE A 166 -7.64 8.72 1.84
C PHE A 166 -8.71 9.22 2.81
N GLY A 167 -9.97 8.84 2.60
CA GLY A 167 -11.03 9.21 3.54
C GLY A 167 -12.44 8.95 3.03
N PRO A 168 -13.44 9.04 3.90
CA PRO A 168 -14.84 8.85 3.51
C PRO A 168 -15.33 10.03 2.68
N GLU A 169 -16.34 9.78 1.85
CA GLU A 169 -16.98 10.82 1.04
C GLU A 169 -17.57 11.95 1.90
N THR A 170 -17.96 11.69 3.14
CA THR A 170 -18.63 12.68 4.00
C THR A 170 -17.68 13.57 4.79
N GLU A 171 -16.38 13.28 4.83
CA GLU A 171 -15.41 13.99 5.69
C GLU A 171 -14.20 14.49 4.90
N GLU A 172 -13.38 15.33 5.54
CA GLU A 172 -12.13 15.78 4.93
C GLU A 172 -11.14 14.60 4.90
N PRO A 173 -10.66 14.19 3.73
CA PRO A 173 -9.73 13.08 3.62
C PRO A 173 -8.36 13.47 4.18
N VAL A 174 -7.69 12.48 4.76
CA VAL A 174 -6.31 12.65 5.21
C VAL A 174 -5.34 12.52 4.04
N VAL A 175 -4.16 13.11 4.19
CA VAL A 175 -3.01 12.80 3.34
C VAL A 175 -2.30 11.60 3.94
N VAL A 176 -2.12 10.54 3.16
CA VAL A 176 -1.33 9.38 3.60
C VAL A 176 0.14 9.76 3.52
N ASP A 177 0.80 9.91 4.68
CA ASP A 177 2.15 10.46 4.79
C ASP A 177 3.24 9.41 4.53
N PHE A 178 4.04 9.62 3.49
CA PHE A 178 5.24 8.85 3.20
C PHE A 178 6.20 9.66 2.32
N GLU A 179 7.46 9.24 2.27
CA GLU A 179 8.47 9.87 1.42
C GLU A 179 9.25 8.84 0.61
N ILE A 180 9.56 9.18 -0.64
CA ILE A 180 10.46 8.41 -1.47
C ILE A 180 11.43 9.32 -2.24
N ASP A 181 12.72 9.11 -2.01
CA ASP A 181 13.82 9.82 -2.69
C ASP A 181 13.67 11.36 -2.62
N GLY A 182 13.22 11.88 -1.46
CA GLY A 182 12.97 13.30 -1.22
C GLY A 182 11.62 13.82 -1.72
N ILE A 183 10.76 12.97 -2.27
CA ILE A 183 9.40 13.31 -2.70
C ILE A 183 8.42 12.82 -1.65
N ARG A 184 7.91 13.75 -0.83
CA ARG A 184 6.87 13.48 0.16
C ARG A 184 5.49 13.48 -0.50
N SER A 185 4.61 12.57 -0.09
CA SER A 185 3.21 12.58 -0.51
C SER A 185 2.48 13.83 -0.01
N GLY A 186 1.46 14.24 -0.75
CA GLY A 186 0.66 15.41 -0.44
C GLY A 186 -0.72 15.36 -1.06
N ASN A 187 -1.38 16.51 -1.09
CA ASN A 187 -2.68 16.72 -1.73
C ASN A 187 -2.62 17.74 -2.89
N ILE A 188 -1.41 17.97 -3.42
CA ILE A 188 -1.17 18.94 -4.49
C ILE A 188 -0.96 18.22 -5.82
N THR A 189 -1.73 18.62 -6.82
CA THR A 189 -1.48 18.35 -8.24
C THR A 189 -1.30 19.67 -9.00
N TYR A 190 -1.23 19.60 -10.31
CA TYR A 190 -0.98 20.74 -11.20
C TYR A 190 -1.72 20.52 -12.52
N GLY A 191 -2.10 21.59 -13.20
CA GLY A 191 -2.76 21.55 -14.50
C GLY A 191 -1.82 21.31 -15.68
N HIS A 192 -2.20 21.83 -16.85
CA HIS A 192 -1.39 21.79 -18.06
C HIS A 192 -0.11 22.63 -17.89
N ARG A 193 1.04 22.03 -18.23
CA ARG A 193 2.39 22.60 -18.01
C ARG A 193 2.55 24.05 -18.43
N PHE A 194 1.91 24.46 -19.52
CA PHE A 194 2.04 25.81 -20.08
C PHE A 194 0.78 26.67 -19.91
N HIS A 195 -0.39 26.06 -19.82
CA HIS A 195 -1.66 26.78 -19.90
C HIS A 195 -2.30 26.98 -18.53
N ALA A 196 -1.96 26.14 -17.55
CA ALA A 196 -2.37 26.26 -16.16
C ALA A 196 -1.31 25.58 -15.25
N PRO A 197 -0.11 26.19 -15.11
CA PRO A 197 1.02 25.59 -14.41
C PRO A 197 0.89 25.62 -12.88
N ASP A 198 -0.10 26.33 -12.35
CA ASP A 198 -0.22 26.58 -10.92
C ASP A 198 -0.58 25.31 -10.14
N ALA A 199 -0.18 25.31 -8.86
CA ALA A 199 -0.49 24.24 -7.93
C ALA A 199 -2.00 24.20 -7.63
N ILE A 200 -2.55 22.98 -7.55
CA ILE A 200 -3.95 22.71 -7.30
C ILE A 200 -4.05 21.79 -6.10
N THR A 201 -4.68 22.27 -5.04
CA THR A 201 -5.03 21.42 -3.89
C THR A 201 -6.27 20.60 -4.21
N VAL A 202 -6.21 19.31 -3.94
CA VAL A 202 -7.25 18.31 -4.27
C VAL A 202 -7.56 17.53 -3.01
N ARG A 203 -8.83 17.13 -2.84
CA ARG A 203 -9.24 16.35 -1.68
C ARG A 203 -9.46 14.88 -2.06
N ARG A 204 -10.11 14.64 -3.19
CA ARG A 204 -10.61 13.33 -3.61
C ARG A 204 -10.73 13.26 -5.13
N PHE A 205 -11.18 12.13 -5.64
CA PHE A 205 -11.22 11.96 -7.10
C PHE A 205 -12.19 12.91 -7.82
N ASP A 206 -13.34 13.22 -7.22
CA ASP A 206 -14.34 14.05 -7.92
C ASP A 206 -13.85 15.51 -8.08
N ASP A 207 -13.24 16.09 -7.05
CA ASP A 207 -12.66 17.43 -7.17
C ASP A 207 -11.33 17.45 -7.94
N TYR A 208 -10.57 16.34 -7.91
CA TYR A 208 -9.41 16.12 -8.79
C TYR A 208 -9.80 16.29 -10.26
N VAL A 209 -10.84 15.58 -10.71
CA VAL A 209 -11.31 15.60 -12.10
C VAL A 209 -11.75 17.01 -12.50
N SER A 210 -12.67 17.61 -11.75
CA SER A 210 -13.21 18.93 -12.11
C SER A 210 -12.13 20.02 -12.12
N LYS A 211 -11.17 20.00 -11.18
CA LYS A 211 -10.09 20.99 -11.14
C LYS A 211 -9.06 20.79 -12.26
N LEU A 212 -8.75 19.55 -12.61
CA LEU A 212 -7.85 19.26 -13.73
C LEU A 212 -8.46 19.63 -15.08
N GLU A 213 -9.74 19.37 -15.28
CA GLU A 213 -10.46 19.77 -16.49
C GLU A 213 -10.44 21.31 -16.65
N ALA A 214 -10.75 22.05 -15.57
CA ALA A 214 -10.62 23.51 -15.55
C ALA A 214 -9.20 23.98 -15.85
N ALA A 215 -8.20 23.18 -15.46
CA ALA A 215 -6.77 23.43 -15.68
C ALA A 215 -6.20 22.78 -16.96
N LYS A 216 -7.06 22.48 -17.94
CA LYS A 216 -6.67 22.03 -19.30
C LYS A 216 -5.96 20.67 -19.37
N VAL A 217 -6.30 19.75 -18.47
CA VAL A 217 -5.78 18.37 -18.44
C VAL A 217 -6.88 17.39 -18.85
#